data_AF-A0A067M7C8-F1
#
_entry.id   AF-A0A067M7C8-F1
#
_cell.length_a   1.000
_cell.length_b   1.000
_cell.length_c   1.000
_cell.angle_alpha   90.00
_cell.angle_beta   90.00
_cell.angle_gamma   90.00
#
_symmetry.space_group_name_H-M   'P 1'
#
loop_
_entity.id
_entity.type
_entity.pdbx_description
1 polymer ?
#
loop_
_entity_poly.entity_id
_entity_poly.type
_entity_poly.pdbx_seq_one_letter_code
_entity_poly.pdbx_strand_id
1 'polypeptide(L)'
;MPYARYLIGPRPTYEPFPPLPAAQAVTSRPIKYGIYGFSSAGFSIMGYLPKTPDELLSAMSEQYEEPELNRYGEERRGGPGKRKPKIFFQAHLNWYGIEYYASDGRDDLEDLLWDAMSAVPSPTLDPAMYEIEAAMRRQWLHATALEQARTVQHLTDLGYTVHNSDLLAELTGHAALTDEFFADQAAFFRTHFPPGAPYNHVIVLTKFDKEEEGLLEWACGVYDLQAERVDKGAGNGRAARFPDYVVGRSRAAVRAKAEEIGRDVVRARNLWYG
;
A
#
# COMPACT_ATOMS: atom_id res chain seq x y z
N MET A 1 9.21 43.63 9.05
CA MET A 1 9.31 42.85 7.80
C MET A 1 8.26 43.37 6.80
N PRO A 2 8.64 44.08 5.72
CA PRO A 2 7.74 44.93 4.93
C PRO A 2 6.91 44.18 3.85
N TYR A 3 6.82 42.85 3.91
CA TYR A 3 6.11 42.04 2.91
C TYR A 3 4.80 41.39 3.42
N ALA A 4 4.37 41.71 4.64
CA ALA A 4 3.09 41.21 5.20
C ALA A 4 1.85 41.68 4.41
N ARG A 5 1.97 42.72 3.59
CA ARG A 5 0.89 43.28 2.76
C ARG A 5 0.56 42.48 1.48
N TYR A 6 1.30 41.40 1.20
CA TYR A 6 1.00 40.45 0.11
C TYR A 6 0.36 39.14 0.62
N LEU A 7 -0.16 39.14 1.86
CA LEU A 7 -0.84 38.01 2.51
C LEU A 7 -2.34 38.32 2.75
N ILE A 8 -3.00 38.96 1.79
CA ILE A 8 -4.45 39.21 1.87
C ILE A 8 -5.10 38.52 0.67
N GLY A 9 -5.43 37.25 0.88
CA GLY A 9 -6.04 36.32 -0.07
C GLY A 9 -5.83 34.89 0.46
N PRO A 10 -6.82 33.97 0.36
CA PRO A 10 -6.68 32.64 0.94
C PRO A 10 -5.57 31.88 0.20
N ARG A 11 -4.54 31.42 0.91
CA ARG A 11 -3.51 30.55 0.35
C ARG A 11 -3.92 29.09 0.54
N PRO A 12 -4.02 28.33 -0.56
CA PRO A 12 -3.47 26.99 -0.58
C PRO A 12 -2.57 26.79 -1.80
N THR A 13 -1.28 26.57 -1.53
CA THR A 13 -0.39 25.81 -2.41
C THR A 13 -0.80 24.35 -2.24
N TYR A 14 -0.96 23.60 -3.36
CA TYR A 14 -1.38 22.18 -3.40
C TYR A 14 -1.40 21.49 -2.03
N GLU A 15 -2.59 21.36 -1.43
CA GLU A 15 -2.74 20.54 -0.24
C GLU A 15 -2.91 19.11 -0.73
N PRO A 16 -1.95 18.20 -0.48
CA PRO A 16 -2.09 16.83 -0.94
C PRO A 16 -3.36 16.24 -0.35
N PHE A 17 -4.09 15.45 -1.15
CA PHE A 17 -5.18 14.66 -0.61
C PHE A 17 -4.69 13.90 0.62
N PRO A 18 -5.52 13.78 1.67
CA PRO A 18 -5.10 13.11 2.89
C PRO A 18 -4.51 11.73 2.53
N PRO A 19 -3.41 11.30 3.16
CA PRO A 19 -2.83 10.01 2.83
C PRO A 19 -3.91 8.93 2.98
N LEU A 20 -3.85 7.91 2.12
CA LEU A 20 -4.67 6.74 2.33
C LEU A 20 -4.29 6.10 3.69
N PRO A 21 -5.23 5.44 4.38
CA PRO A 21 -4.88 4.56 5.49
C PRO A 21 -3.79 3.57 5.04
N ALA A 22 -3.03 3.02 6.00
CA ALA A 22 -1.98 2.04 5.71
C ALA A 22 -2.45 0.99 4.69
N ALA A 23 -1.56 0.64 3.76
CA ALA A 23 -1.88 -0.23 2.62
C ALA A 23 -2.48 -1.55 3.10
N GLN A 24 -3.75 -1.77 2.79
CA GLN A 24 -4.41 -3.05 3.03
C GLN A 24 -3.86 -4.05 2.01
N ALA A 25 -3.41 -5.23 2.42
CA ALA A 25 -2.87 -6.22 1.48
C ALA A 25 -3.88 -6.80 0.47
N VAL A 26 -5.17 -6.53 0.65
CA VAL A 26 -6.25 -6.87 -0.26
C VAL A 26 -6.97 -5.56 -0.53
N THR A 27 -6.73 -5.00 -1.70
CA THR A 27 -7.38 -3.77 -2.13
C THR A 27 -8.50 -4.08 -3.11
N SER A 28 -9.62 -3.35 -3.02
CA SER A 28 -10.65 -3.46 -4.05
C SER A 28 -10.11 -2.97 -5.40
N ARG A 29 -10.74 -3.43 -6.49
CA ARG A 29 -10.39 -2.97 -7.83
C ARG A 29 -10.54 -1.45 -7.93
N PRO A 30 -9.74 -0.78 -8.77
CA PRO A 30 -9.91 0.65 -9.01
C PRO A 30 -11.35 0.98 -9.42
N ILE A 31 -11.93 1.99 -8.79
CA ILE A 31 -13.25 2.51 -9.16
C ILE A 31 -13.07 3.62 -10.18
N LYS A 32 -13.98 3.70 -11.16
CA LYS A 32 -13.97 4.72 -12.21
C LYS A 32 -15.34 5.38 -12.32
N TYR A 33 -15.35 6.70 -12.44
CA TYR A 33 -16.55 7.49 -12.68
C TYR A 33 -16.23 8.58 -13.71
N GLY A 34 -16.62 8.35 -14.98
CA GLY A 34 -16.28 9.24 -16.08
C GLY A 34 -14.76 9.37 -16.25
N ILE A 35 -14.25 10.59 -16.17
CA ILE A 35 -12.81 10.90 -16.23
C ILE A 35 -12.10 10.64 -14.89
N TYR A 36 -12.82 10.42 -13.80
CA TYR A 36 -12.26 10.25 -12.47
C TYR A 36 -11.98 8.78 -12.16
N GLY A 37 -10.91 8.52 -11.42
CA GLY A 37 -10.54 7.18 -10.97
C GLY A 37 -9.96 7.21 -9.56
N PHE A 38 -10.23 6.17 -8.78
CA PHE A 38 -9.66 6.02 -7.43
C PHE A 38 -9.14 4.60 -7.24
N SER A 39 -7.94 4.48 -6.66
CA SER A 39 -7.23 3.22 -6.45
C SER A 39 -6.37 3.27 -5.19
N SER A 40 -5.58 2.23 -4.95
CA SER A 40 -4.54 2.21 -3.91
C SER A 40 -3.45 3.27 -4.09
N ALA A 41 -3.26 3.78 -5.31
CA ALA A 41 -2.36 4.91 -5.58
C ALA A 41 -3.00 6.28 -5.29
N GLY A 42 -4.29 6.30 -4.95
CA GLY A 42 -5.07 7.52 -4.70
C GLY A 42 -5.97 7.91 -5.87
N PHE A 43 -6.37 9.17 -5.84
CA PHE A 43 -7.30 9.78 -6.79
C PHE A 43 -6.58 10.25 -8.06
N SER A 44 -7.22 10.02 -9.20
CA SER A 44 -6.65 10.27 -10.53
C SER A 44 -7.69 10.85 -11.48
N ILE A 45 -7.25 11.69 -12.41
CA ILE A 45 -8.04 12.16 -13.54
C ILE A 45 -7.43 11.57 -14.81
N MET A 46 -8.24 10.89 -15.61
CA MET A 46 -7.84 10.19 -16.83
C MET A 46 -6.64 9.23 -16.61
N GLY A 47 -6.49 8.70 -15.39
CA GLY A 47 -5.38 7.82 -15.01
C GLY A 47 -4.11 8.53 -14.53
N TYR A 48 -4.09 9.86 -14.45
CA TYR A 48 -2.96 10.65 -13.93
C TYR A 48 -3.23 11.15 -12.51
N LEU A 49 -2.25 10.91 -11.63
CA LEU A 49 -2.20 11.45 -10.28
C LEU A 49 -1.97 12.97 -10.32
N PRO A 50 -2.40 13.71 -9.29
CA PRO A 50 -2.13 15.14 -9.22
C PRO A 50 -0.61 15.38 -9.11
N LYS A 51 -0.15 16.46 -9.74
CA LYS A 51 1.23 16.94 -9.71
C LYS A 51 1.23 18.42 -9.37
N THR A 52 2.22 18.87 -8.60
CA THR A 52 2.41 20.29 -8.31
C THR A 52 2.79 21.07 -9.59
N PRO A 53 2.60 22.40 -9.63
CA PRO A 53 3.03 23.20 -10.79
C PRO A 53 4.51 23.01 -11.13
N ASP A 54 5.39 22.96 -10.12
CA ASP A 54 6.83 22.74 -10.32
C ASP A 54 7.12 21.34 -10.89
N GLU A 55 6.45 20.30 -10.39
CA GLU A 55 6.57 18.94 -10.92
C GLU A 55 6.06 18.84 -12.37
N LEU A 56 5.04 19.63 -12.73
CA LEU A 56 4.52 19.68 -14.10
C LEU A 56 5.48 20.40 -15.04
N LEU A 57 5.99 21.56 -14.64
CA LEU A 57 6.99 22.29 -15.41
C LEU A 57 8.24 21.42 -15.64
N SER A 58 8.71 20.72 -14.60
CA SER A 58 9.81 19.75 -14.73
C SER A 58 9.46 18.59 -15.66
N ALA A 59 8.27 17.99 -15.53
CA ALA A 59 7.86 16.89 -16.40
C ALA A 59 7.66 17.31 -17.87
N MET A 60 7.28 18.58 -18.09
CA MET A 60 7.20 19.17 -19.42
C MET A 60 8.59 19.49 -19.97
N SER A 61 9.51 20.01 -19.15
CA SER A 61 10.89 20.34 -19.56
C SER A 61 11.72 19.11 -19.92
N GLU A 62 11.50 17.96 -19.28
CA GLU A 62 12.11 16.66 -19.65
C GLU A 62 11.94 16.32 -21.14
N GLN A 63 10.89 16.82 -21.79
CA GLN A 63 10.66 16.63 -23.22
C GLN A 63 11.68 17.37 -24.10
N TYR A 64 12.46 18.29 -23.52
CA TYR A 64 13.38 19.21 -24.19
C TYR A 64 14.85 19.04 -23.76
N GLU A 65 15.14 18.21 -22.75
CA GLU A 65 16.49 18.11 -22.14
C GLU A 65 17.56 17.45 -23.03
N GLU A 66 17.16 16.68 -24.05
CA GLU A 66 18.10 16.14 -25.04
C GLU A 66 17.76 16.68 -26.43
N PRO A 67 18.66 17.47 -27.07
CA PRO A 67 18.50 17.84 -28.46
C PRO A 67 18.71 16.60 -29.34
N GLU A 68 17.62 15.91 -29.67
CA GLU A 68 17.64 14.92 -30.74
C GLU A 68 17.51 15.66 -32.07
N LEU A 69 18.57 15.64 -32.88
CA LEU A 69 18.46 16.11 -34.26
C LEU A 69 17.70 15.07 -35.07
N ASN A 70 16.67 15.49 -35.78
CA ASN A 70 15.99 14.62 -36.74
C ASN A 70 16.94 14.26 -37.91
N ARG A 71 16.51 13.37 -38.80
CA ARG A 71 17.30 12.95 -39.98
C ARG A 71 17.67 14.11 -40.95
N TYR A 72 17.13 15.30 -40.73
CA TYR A 72 17.36 16.52 -41.51
C TYR A 72 18.18 17.56 -40.74
N GLY A 73 18.67 17.24 -39.53
CA GLY A 73 19.47 18.15 -38.72
C GLY A 73 18.65 19.23 -38.01
N GLU A 74 17.32 19.07 -37.90
CA GLU A 74 16.48 19.99 -37.14
C GLU A 74 16.29 19.47 -35.71
N GLU A 75 16.25 20.39 -34.74
CA GLU A 75 15.96 20.06 -33.35
C GLU A 75 14.58 19.40 -33.22
N ARG A 76 14.55 18.18 -32.69
CA ARG A 76 13.34 17.44 -32.41
C ARG A 76 13.07 17.47 -30.91
N ARG A 77 11.82 17.78 -30.54
CA ARG A 77 11.34 17.71 -29.16
C ARG A 77 11.31 16.25 -28.69
N GLY A 78 12.30 15.88 -27.88
CA GLY A 78 12.32 14.66 -27.08
C GLY A 78 12.52 13.37 -27.87
N GLY A 79 13.16 12.42 -27.21
CA GLY A 79 13.31 11.06 -27.72
C GLY A 79 12.06 10.21 -27.68
N PRO A 80 12.06 9.07 -28.40
CA PRO A 80 11.02 8.06 -28.26
C PRO A 80 10.82 7.71 -26.77
N GLY A 81 9.62 7.96 -26.23
CA GLY A 81 9.29 7.73 -24.82
C GLY A 81 9.28 8.98 -23.92
N LYS A 82 9.87 10.11 -24.35
CA LYS A 82 9.84 11.38 -23.58
C LYS A 82 8.59 12.21 -23.89
N ARG A 83 8.07 12.14 -25.12
CA ARG A 83 6.91 12.93 -25.58
C ARG A 83 5.64 12.56 -24.81
N LYS A 84 5.05 13.53 -24.10
CA LYS A 84 3.82 13.32 -23.35
C LYS A 84 2.61 13.29 -24.31
N PRO A 85 1.62 12.39 -24.11
CA PRO A 85 0.45 12.28 -24.98
C PRO A 85 -0.58 13.40 -24.74
N LYS A 86 -1.51 13.62 -25.67
CA LYS A 86 -2.60 14.63 -25.53
C LYS A 86 -3.35 14.50 -24.19
N ILE A 87 -3.67 13.26 -23.80
CA ILE A 87 -4.40 12.96 -22.56
C ILE A 87 -3.66 13.39 -21.29
N PHE A 88 -2.33 13.45 -21.30
CA PHE A 88 -1.54 13.97 -20.18
C PHE A 88 -1.88 15.44 -19.93
N PHE A 89 -1.86 16.27 -20.97
CA PHE A 89 -2.17 17.70 -20.84
C PHE A 89 -3.62 17.91 -20.41
N GLN A 90 -4.56 17.20 -21.03
CA GLN A 90 -5.97 17.25 -20.65
C GLN A 90 -6.18 16.91 -19.18
N ALA A 91 -5.59 15.82 -18.69
CA ALA A 91 -5.73 15.41 -17.30
C ALA A 91 -5.27 16.50 -16.32
N HIS A 92 -4.12 17.13 -16.57
CA HIS A 92 -3.57 18.14 -15.67
C HIS A 92 -4.28 19.49 -15.80
N LEU A 93 -4.76 19.88 -16.98
CA LEU A 93 -5.65 21.05 -17.10
C LEU A 93 -6.93 20.86 -16.29
N ASN A 94 -7.54 19.66 -16.32
CA ASN A 94 -8.73 19.35 -15.52
C ASN A 94 -8.45 19.40 -14.01
N TRP A 95 -7.27 18.96 -13.55
CA TRP A 95 -6.89 19.05 -12.13
C TRP A 95 -6.96 20.48 -11.58
N TYR A 96 -6.59 21.46 -12.40
CA TYR A 96 -6.57 22.87 -12.05
C TYR A 96 -7.80 23.66 -12.53
N GLY A 97 -8.84 22.97 -13.04
CA GLY A 97 -10.05 23.63 -13.54
C GLY A 97 -9.81 24.54 -14.75
N ILE A 98 -8.76 24.29 -15.54
CA ILE A 98 -8.41 25.10 -16.70
C ILE A 98 -9.20 24.58 -17.90
N GLU A 99 -10.03 25.45 -18.47
CA GLU A 99 -10.85 25.13 -19.63
C GLU A 99 -10.00 25.01 -20.90
N TYR A 100 -10.38 24.07 -21.76
CA TYR A 100 -9.81 23.88 -23.09
C TYR A 100 -10.90 23.36 -24.04
N TYR A 101 -10.72 23.56 -25.34
CA TYR A 101 -11.68 23.10 -26.35
C TYR A 101 -11.36 21.67 -26.80
N ALA A 102 -12.41 20.92 -27.19
CA ALA A 102 -12.23 19.57 -27.71
C ALA A 102 -11.41 19.55 -29.02
N SER A 103 -11.46 20.64 -29.80
CA SER A 103 -10.70 20.86 -31.02
C SER A 103 -9.21 21.10 -30.79
N ASP A 104 -8.79 21.44 -29.58
CA ASP A 104 -7.40 21.84 -29.31
C ASP A 104 -6.44 20.68 -29.56
N GLY A 105 -5.34 21.00 -30.24
CA GLY A 105 -4.26 20.07 -30.53
C GLY A 105 -3.44 19.73 -29.29
N ARG A 106 -2.45 18.85 -29.44
CA ARG A 106 -1.53 18.54 -28.33
C ARG A 106 -0.72 19.78 -27.94
N ASP A 107 -0.23 20.52 -28.94
CA ASP A 107 0.65 21.66 -28.73
C ASP A 107 -0.13 22.83 -28.08
N ASP A 108 -1.38 23.08 -28.50
CA ASP A 108 -2.25 24.09 -27.85
C ASP A 108 -2.47 23.80 -26.36
N LEU A 109 -2.72 22.54 -26.01
CA LEU A 109 -2.91 22.13 -24.62
C LEU A 109 -1.61 22.19 -23.79
N GLU A 110 -0.47 21.97 -24.43
CA GLU A 110 0.85 22.11 -23.82
C GLU A 110 1.13 23.58 -23.50
N ASP A 111 0.87 24.48 -24.44
CA ASP A 111 1.04 25.93 -24.25
C ASP A 111 0.10 26.45 -23.16
N LEU A 112 -1.18 26.05 -23.16
CA LEU A 112 -2.14 26.40 -22.11
C LEU A 112 -1.67 25.94 -20.72
N LEU A 113 -1.16 24.70 -20.62
CA LEU A 113 -0.67 24.18 -19.35
C LEU A 113 0.59 24.92 -18.91
N TRP A 114 1.50 25.24 -19.84
CA TRP A 114 2.72 25.99 -19.57
C TRP A 114 2.43 27.38 -19.03
N ASP A 115 1.55 28.12 -19.70
CA ASP A 115 1.13 29.46 -19.31
C ASP A 115 0.48 29.46 -17.94
N ALA A 116 -0.41 28.49 -17.68
CA ALA A 116 -1.09 28.39 -16.41
C ALA A 116 -0.12 28.05 -15.25
N MET A 117 0.79 27.09 -15.44
CA MET A 117 1.73 26.70 -14.38
C MET A 117 2.78 27.78 -14.11
N SER A 118 3.11 28.61 -15.10
CA SER A 118 4.09 29.70 -14.99
C SER A 118 3.50 31.01 -14.41
N ALA A 119 2.18 31.10 -14.27
CA ALA A 119 1.51 32.30 -13.78
C ALA A 119 1.72 32.54 -12.28
N VAL A 120 1.64 33.82 -11.86
CA VAL A 120 1.70 34.23 -10.45
C VAL A 120 0.40 34.94 -10.06
N PRO A 121 -0.36 34.45 -9.07
CA PRO A 121 -0.11 33.24 -8.27
C PRO A 121 -0.32 31.95 -9.08
N SER A 122 0.38 30.89 -8.70
CA SER A 122 0.20 29.56 -9.30
C SER A 122 -1.25 29.08 -9.14
N PRO A 123 -1.75 28.28 -10.10
CA PRO A 123 -3.12 27.80 -10.07
C PRO A 123 -3.34 26.85 -8.89
N THR A 124 -4.55 26.89 -8.36
CA THR A 124 -4.99 26.06 -7.23
C THR A 124 -5.96 24.99 -7.71
N LEU A 125 -6.01 23.85 -7.04
CA LEU A 125 -7.02 22.82 -7.32
C LEU A 125 -8.44 23.39 -7.18
N ASP A 126 -9.32 23.04 -8.10
CA ASP A 126 -10.74 23.38 -8.00
C ASP A 126 -11.34 22.75 -6.72
N PRO A 127 -11.99 23.55 -5.84
CA PRO A 127 -12.66 23.03 -4.64
C PRO A 127 -13.58 21.83 -4.88
N ALA A 128 -14.25 21.77 -6.03
CA ALA A 128 -15.14 20.66 -6.38
C ALA A 128 -14.40 19.31 -6.48
N MET A 129 -13.09 19.32 -6.79
CA MET A 129 -12.27 18.12 -6.86
C MET A 129 -12.15 17.40 -5.51
N TYR A 130 -12.15 18.15 -4.40
CA TYR A 130 -12.07 17.56 -3.06
C TYR A 130 -13.36 16.83 -2.66
N GLU A 131 -14.51 17.32 -3.12
CA GLU A 131 -15.79 16.66 -2.86
C GLU A 131 -15.90 15.33 -3.63
N ILE A 132 -15.49 15.35 -4.91
CA ILE A 132 -15.44 14.15 -5.75
C ILE A 132 -14.46 13.13 -5.17
N GLU A 133 -13.26 13.59 -4.77
CA GLU A 133 -12.26 12.74 -4.15
C GLU A 133 -12.78 12.11 -2.86
N ALA A 134 -13.37 12.88 -1.96
CA ALA A 134 -13.88 12.38 -0.69
C ALA A 134 -15.03 11.37 -0.88
N ALA A 135 -15.87 11.56 -1.91
CA ALA A 135 -16.90 10.59 -2.28
C ALA A 135 -16.29 9.29 -2.79
N MET A 136 -15.34 9.36 -3.74
CA MET A 136 -14.69 8.18 -4.30
C MET A 136 -13.82 7.44 -3.28
N ARG A 137 -13.09 8.16 -2.42
CA ARG A 137 -12.34 7.59 -1.30
C ARG A 137 -13.23 6.77 -0.38
N ARG A 138 -14.36 7.33 0.06
CA ARG A 138 -15.31 6.61 0.94
C ARG A 138 -15.84 5.36 0.26
N GLN A 139 -16.20 5.45 -1.02
CA GLN A 139 -16.69 4.31 -1.78
C GLN A 139 -15.62 3.22 -1.93
N TRP A 140 -14.38 3.59 -2.27
CA TRP A 140 -13.28 2.64 -2.44
C TRP A 140 -12.86 1.99 -1.12
N LEU A 141 -12.80 2.75 -0.01
CA LEU A 141 -12.51 2.20 1.31
C LEU A 141 -13.59 1.21 1.75
N HIS A 142 -14.87 1.55 1.55
CA HIS A 142 -15.98 0.64 1.85
C HIS A 142 -15.93 -0.63 1.00
N ALA A 143 -15.68 -0.50 -0.32
CA ALA A 143 -15.53 -1.65 -1.21
C ALA A 143 -14.33 -2.52 -0.81
N THR A 144 -13.25 -1.92 -0.34
CA THR A 144 -12.05 -2.64 0.08
C THR A 144 -12.28 -3.41 1.38
N ALA A 145 -12.94 -2.79 2.37
CA ALA A 145 -13.33 -3.48 3.60
C ALA A 145 -14.22 -4.71 3.33
N LEU A 146 -15.16 -4.58 2.37
CA LEU A 146 -16.00 -5.70 1.96
C LEU A 146 -15.20 -6.81 1.26
N GLU A 147 -14.27 -6.44 0.39
CA GLU A 147 -13.42 -7.42 -0.31
C GLU A 147 -12.51 -8.17 0.67
N GLN A 148 -11.92 -7.44 1.62
CA GLN A 148 -11.14 -8.02 2.70
C GLN A 148 -11.98 -9.02 3.52
N ALA A 149 -13.20 -8.63 3.94
CA ALA A 149 -14.10 -9.53 4.67
C ALA A 149 -14.45 -10.79 3.85
N ARG A 150 -14.70 -10.65 2.55
CA ARG A 150 -14.96 -11.79 1.65
C ARG A 150 -13.76 -12.71 1.51
N THR A 151 -12.56 -12.17 1.34
CA THR A 151 -11.33 -12.96 1.23
C THR A 151 -11.06 -13.71 2.52
N VAL A 152 -11.22 -13.06 3.68
CA VAL A 152 -11.07 -13.70 5.00
C VAL A 152 -12.08 -14.84 5.18
N GLN A 153 -13.36 -14.59 4.86
CA GLN A 153 -14.39 -15.63 4.95
C GLN A 153 -14.09 -16.80 4.01
N HIS A 154 -13.72 -16.53 2.76
CA HIS A 154 -13.41 -17.56 1.78
C HIS A 154 -12.22 -18.42 2.19
N LEU A 155 -11.16 -17.82 2.73
CA LEU A 155 -10.01 -18.55 3.26
C LEU A 155 -10.41 -19.43 4.44
N THR A 156 -11.24 -18.90 5.35
CA THR A 156 -11.78 -19.64 6.50
C THR A 156 -12.64 -20.83 6.05
N ASP A 157 -13.53 -20.63 5.07
CA ASP A 157 -14.44 -21.65 4.53
C ASP A 157 -13.69 -22.79 3.82
N LEU A 158 -12.55 -22.49 3.18
CA LEU A 158 -11.68 -23.48 2.56
C LEU A 158 -10.86 -24.28 3.58
N GLY A 159 -11.06 -24.06 4.88
CA GLY A 159 -10.34 -24.73 5.95
C GLY A 159 -8.90 -24.24 6.10
N TYR A 160 -8.51 -23.16 5.39
CA TYR A 160 -7.26 -22.48 5.70
C TYR A 160 -7.44 -21.83 7.06
N THR A 161 -6.59 -22.19 8.00
CA THR A 161 -6.52 -21.49 9.27
C THR A 161 -6.01 -20.09 8.95
N VAL A 162 -6.77 -19.05 9.27
CA VAL A 162 -6.36 -17.66 9.05
C VAL A 162 -5.21 -17.38 10.02
N HIS A 163 -4.00 -17.66 9.57
CA HIS A 163 -2.77 -17.39 10.28
C HIS A 163 -2.60 -15.88 10.32
N ASN A 164 -2.35 -15.29 11.50
CA ASN A 164 -1.85 -13.93 11.61
C ASN A 164 -0.44 -13.85 11.02
N SER A 165 -0.33 -14.01 9.70
CA SER A 165 0.85 -13.71 8.94
C SER A 165 1.06 -12.19 8.96
N ASP A 166 2.30 -11.74 8.77
CA ASP A 166 2.64 -10.32 8.69
C ASP A 166 1.71 -9.54 7.74
N LEU A 167 1.23 -10.20 6.67
CA LEU A 167 0.24 -9.67 5.74
C LEU A 167 -1.09 -9.36 6.41
N LEU A 168 -1.53 -10.22 7.34
CA LEU A 168 -2.76 -10.07 8.11
C LEU A 168 -2.65 -9.01 9.21
N ALA A 169 -1.49 -8.88 9.85
CA ALA A 169 -1.20 -7.77 10.77
C ALA A 169 -1.21 -6.41 10.03
N GLU A 170 -0.59 -6.35 8.84
CA GLU A 170 -0.65 -5.19 7.95
C GLU A 170 -2.08 -4.91 7.44
N LEU A 171 -2.85 -5.95 7.14
CA LEU A 171 -4.25 -5.86 6.68
C LEU A 171 -5.25 -5.41 7.74
N THR A 172 -5.06 -5.81 8.99
CA THR A 172 -6.06 -5.64 10.06
C THR A 172 -5.70 -4.54 11.04
N GLY A 173 -4.47 -4.01 10.99
CA GLY A 173 -3.98 -3.01 11.95
C GLY A 173 -3.80 -3.57 13.36
N HIS A 174 -3.85 -4.89 13.53
CA HIS A 174 -3.50 -5.57 14.77
C HIS A 174 -1.98 -5.77 14.81
N ALA A 175 -1.36 -5.50 15.95
CA ALA A 175 0.07 -5.70 16.15
C ALA A 175 0.43 -7.16 15.83
N ALA A 176 1.65 -7.41 15.33
CA ALA A 176 2.10 -8.79 15.16
C ALA A 176 1.98 -9.48 16.53
N LEU A 177 1.39 -10.68 16.58
CA LEU A 177 1.21 -11.39 17.85
C LEU A 177 2.53 -11.60 18.60
N THR A 178 3.63 -11.67 17.86
CA THR A 178 4.99 -11.67 18.38
C THR A 178 5.31 -10.39 19.17
N ASP A 179 4.93 -9.21 18.68
CA ASP A 179 5.12 -7.93 19.37
C ASP A 179 4.25 -7.81 20.63
N GLU A 180 3.00 -8.30 20.58
CA GLU A 180 2.12 -8.37 21.75
C GLU A 180 2.68 -9.29 22.85
N PHE A 181 3.23 -10.44 22.43
CA PHE A 181 3.90 -11.37 23.35
C PHE A 181 5.12 -10.73 24.03
N PHE A 182 5.94 -9.98 23.30
CA PHE A 182 7.11 -9.31 23.88
C PHE A 182 6.74 -8.11 24.76
N ALA A 183 5.64 -7.41 24.45
CA ALA A 183 5.19 -6.25 25.23
C ALA A 183 4.66 -6.64 26.62
N ASP A 184 3.82 -7.68 26.71
CA ASP A 184 3.29 -8.21 27.99
C ASP A 184 2.87 -9.67 27.83
N GLN A 185 3.73 -10.60 28.25
CA GLN A 185 3.48 -12.04 28.13
C GLN A 185 2.20 -12.45 28.89
N ALA A 186 1.97 -11.88 30.07
CA ALA A 186 0.85 -12.27 30.91
C ALA A 186 -0.49 -11.80 30.33
N ALA A 187 -0.52 -10.59 29.77
CA ALA A 187 -1.68 -10.11 29.02
C ALA A 187 -1.89 -10.93 27.75
N PHE A 188 -0.82 -11.26 27.02
CA PHE A 188 -0.89 -12.08 25.81
C PHE A 188 -1.59 -13.42 26.08
N PHE A 189 -1.15 -14.20 27.07
CA PHE A 189 -1.75 -15.51 27.35
C PHE A 189 -3.18 -15.40 27.90
N ARG A 190 -3.51 -14.37 28.69
CA ARG A 190 -4.89 -14.16 29.16
C ARG A 190 -5.86 -13.85 28.02
N THR A 191 -5.41 -13.05 27.05
CA THR A 191 -6.22 -12.62 25.90
C THR A 191 -6.40 -13.77 24.91
N HIS A 192 -5.31 -14.48 24.60
CA HIS A 192 -5.28 -15.42 23.50
C HIS A 192 -5.49 -16.89 23.93
N PHE A 193 -5.29 -17.21 25.20
CA PHE A 193 -5.64 -18.50 25.79
C PHE A 193 -6.52 -18.36 27.05
N PRO A 194 -7.70 -17.71 26.96
CA PRO A 194 -8.61 -17.60 28.09
C PRO A 194 -9.07 -18.98 28.58
N PRO A 195 -9.60 -19.11 29.80
CA PRO A 195 -10.03 -20.40 30.36
C PRO A 195 -10.96 -21.21 29.43
N GLY A 196 -11.83 -20.55 28.66
CA GLY A 196 -12.75 -21.17 27.71
C GLY A 196 -12.20 -21.44 26.31
N ALA A 197 -10.91 -21.18 26.04
CA ALA A 197 -10.33 -21.43 24.72
C ALA A 197 -10.37 -22.93 24.37
N PRO A 198 -10.70 -23.30 23.11
CA PRO A 198 -10.68 -24.68 22.66
C PRO A 198 -9.31 -25.32 22.89
N TYR A 199 -9.29 -26.61 23.28
CA TYR A 199 -8.04 -27.30 23.61
C TYR A 199 -7.11 -27.49 22.39
N ASN A 200 -7.69 -27.49 21.18
CA ASN A 200 -6.99 -27.53 19.91
C ASN A 200 -6.62 -26.14 19.35
N HIS A 201 -6.90 -25.07 20.10
CA HIS A 201 -6.49 -23.73 19.71
C HIS A 201 -4.96 -23.62 19.75
N VAL A 202 -4.39 -23.08 18.67
CA VAL A 202 -2.96 -22.89 18.49
C VAL A 202 -2.70 -21.51 17.90
N ILE A 203 -1.57 -20.92 18.26
CA ILE A 203 -1.11 -19.61 17.82
C ILE A 203 0.28 -19.75 17.24
N VAL A 204 0.58 -18.96 16.21
CA VAL A 204 1.90 -18.95 15.59
C VAL A 204 2.55 -17.60 15.86
N LEU A 205 3.73 -17.63 16.49
CA LEU A 205 4.62 -16.48 16.67
C LEU A 205 5.64 -16.53 15.53
N THR A 206 5.65 -15.51 14.68
CA THR A 206 6.54 -15.44 13.51
C THR A 206 7.83 -14.68 13.84
N LYS A 207 8.92 -15.03 13.15
CA LYS A 207 10.21 -14.30 13.19
C LYS A 207 10.77 -14.11 14.62
N PHE A 208 10.70 -15.15 15.43
CA PHE A 208 11.18 -15.13 16.81
C PHE A 208 12.72 -15.10 16.84
N ASP A 209 13.34 -14.24 17.66
CA ASP A 209 14.81 -14.21 17.76
C ASP A 209 15.33 -15.42 18.55
N LYS A 210 16.46 -15.98 18.09
CA LYS A 210 17.09 -17.15 18.71
C LYS A 210 17.57 -16.89 20.14
N GLU A 211 17.92 -15.65 20.45
CA GLU A 211 18.34 -15.26 21.80
C GLU A 211 17.16 -15.22 22.79
N GLU A 212 15.93 -15.22 22.29
CA GLU A 212 14.70 -15.08 23.09
C GLU A 212 13.95 -16.43 23.26
N GLU A 213 14.39 -17.52 22.62
CA GLU A 213 13.72 -18.85 22.66
C GLU A 213 13.45 -19.34 24.10
N GLY A 214 14.39 -19.08 25.03
CA GLY A 214 14.24 -19.46 26.44
C GLY A 214 13.09 -18.73 27.16
N LEU A 215 12.69 -17.55 26.69
CA LEU A 215 11.55 -16.81 27.24
C LEU A 215 10.24 -17.51 26.93
N LEU A 216 10.12 -18.07 25.72
CA LEU A 216 8.93 -18.79 25.28
C LEU A 216 8.77 -20.13 26.01
N GLU A 217 9.87 -20.87 26.19
CA GLU A 217 9.88 -22.13 26.95
C GLU A 217 9.46 -21.90 28.41
N TRP A 218 10.01 -20.86 29.04
CA TRP A 218 9.62 -20.47 30.40
C TRP A 218 8.13 -20.12 30.48
N ALA A 219 7.65 -19.26 29.56
CA ALA A 219 6.26 -18.81 29.56
C ALA A 219 5.29 -19.98 29.33
N CYS A 220 5.60 -20.90 28.42
CA CYS A 220 4.78 -22.09 28.21
C CYS A 220 4.73 -22.98 29.47
N GLY A 221 5.83 -23.08 30.21
CA GLY A 221 5.85 -23.79 31.50
C GLY A 221 4.96 -23.14 32.56
N VAL A 222 4.90 -21.80 32.60
CA VAL A 222 4.05 -21.05 33.55
C VAL A 222 2.56 -21.19 33.23
N TYR A 223 2.20 -21.22 31.94
CA TYR A 223 0.80 -21.23 31.48
C TYR A 223 0.26 -22.61 31.08
N ASP A 224 1.03 -23.69 31.34
CA ASP A 224 0.70 -25.08 30.95
C ASP A 224 0.39 -25.22 29.44
N LEU A 225 1.26 -24.62 28.62
CA LEU A 225 1.19 -24.65 27.17
C LEU A 225 2.33 -25.46 26.58
N GLN A 226 2.15 -25.83 25.31
CA GLN A 226 3.12 -26.54 24.49
C GLN A 226 3.58 -25.59 23.39
N ALA A 227 4.88 -25.59 23.08
CA ALA A 227 5.44 -24.85 21.97
C ALA A 227 6.26 -25.78 21.06
N GLU A 228 6.16 -25.58 19.75
CA GLU A 228 6.95 -26.30 18.76
C GLU A 228 7.59 -25.33 17.77
N ARG A 229 8.90 -25.44 17.62
CA ARG A 229 9.71 -24.62 16.72
C ARG A 229 9.57 -25.12 15.29
N VAL A 230 9.37 -24.19 14.36
CA VAL A 230 9.31 -24.47 12.92
C VAL A 230 10.46 -23.75 12.23
N ASP A 231 11.45 -24.53 11.79
CA ASP A 231 12.58 -24.02 11.03
C ASP A 231 12.21 -23.86 9.55
N LYS A 232 12.26 -22.63 9.03
CA LYS A 232 11.86 -22.31 7.64
C LYS A 232 12.85 -22.75 6.55
N GLY A 233 13.96 -23.41 6.89
CA GLY A 233 14.93 -23.96 5.93
C GLY A 233 15.67 -22.92 5.08
N ALA A 234 16.99 -23.09 4.94
CA ALA A 234 17.82 -22.25 4.08
C ALA A 234 17.57 -22.52 2.59
N GLY A 235 17.27 -21.48 1.81
CA GLY A 235 17.63 -21.48 0.40
C GLY A 235 19.15 -21.30 0.29
N ASN A 236 19.84 -22.23 -0.38
CA ASN A 236 21.26 -22.17 -0.79
C ASN A 236 22.18 -21.26 0.05
N GLY A 237 22.49 -21.71 1.28
CA GLY A 237 23.66 -21.21 2.03
C GLY A 237 23.42 -20.10 3.05
N ARG A 238 22.18 -19.65 3.28
CA ARG A 238 21.85 -18.80 4.45
C ARG A 238 20.68 -19.41 5.22
N ALA A 239 20.94 -19.86 6.44
CA ALA A 239 19.88 -20.22 7.38
C ALA A 239 18.90 -19.05 7.51
N ALA A 240 17.59 -19.32 7.42
CA ALA A 240 16.58 -18.34 7.82
C ALA A 240 16.95 -17.87 9.24
N ARG A 241 17.15 -16.56 9.40
CA ARG A 241 17.70 -15.98 10.64
C ARG A 241 16.76 -16.18 11.83
N PHE A 242 15.46 -16.31 11.58
CA PHE A 242 14.41 -16.33 12.59
C PHE A 242 13.46 -17.52 12.39
N PRO A 243 13.33 -18.45 13.37
CA PRO A 243 12.30 -19.48 13.37
C PRO A 243 10.91 -18.92 13.64
N ASP A 244 9.88 -19.73 13.33
CA ASP A 244 8.52 -19.51 13.84
C ASP A 244 8.25 -20.49 15.00
N TYR A 245 7.30 -20.16 15.87
CA TYR A 245 6.86 -21.01 16.97
C TYR A 245 5.36 -21.21 16.95
N VAL A 246 4.93 -22.45 17.10
CA VAL A 246 3.52 -22.81 17.29
C VAL A 246 3.28 -23.06 18.76
N VAL A 247 2.35 -22.34 19.38
CA VAL A 247 2.02 -22.41 20.80
C VAL A 247 0.57 -22.86 20.98
N GLY A 248 0.28 -23.75 21.92
CA GLY A 248 -1.09 -24.17 22.22
C GLY A 248 -1.20 -25.15 23.39
N ARG A 249 -2.43 -25.46 23.83
CA ARG A 249 -2.67 -26.37 24.97
C ARG A 249 -2.48 -27.86 24.62
N SER A 250 -2.84 -28.24 23.40
CA SER A 250 -2.73 -29.63 22.94
C SER A 250 -1.44 -29.85 22.18
N ARG A 251 -0.57 -30.72 22.70
CA ARG A 251 0.64 -31.17 22.01
C ARG A 251 0.33 -31.75 20.62
N ALA A 252 -0.78 -32.46 20.48
CA ALA A 252 -1.18 -33.05 19.20
C ALA A 252 -1.56 -31.96 18.18
N ALA A 253 -2.28 -30.92 18.61
CA ALA A 253 -2.67 -29.81 17.73
C ALA A 253 -1.47 -28.94 17.35
N VAL A 254 -0.58 -28.65 18.32
CA VAL A 254 0.65 -27.91 18.11
C VAL A 254 1.53 -28.59 17.07
N ARG A 255 1.74 -29.91 17.22
CA ARG A 255 2.56 -30.69 16.29
C ARG A 255 1.94 -30.80 14.90
N ALA A 256 0.65 -31.09 14.82
CA ALA A 256 -0.04 -31.15 13.54
C ALA A 256 0.09 -29.83 12.77
N LYS A 257 0.03 -28.70 13.49
CA LYS A 257 0.16 -27.36 12.91
C LYS A 257 1.61 -27.03 12.53
N ALA A 258 2.59 -27.42 13.34
CA ALA A 258 4.01 -27.28 13.01
C ALA A 258 4.37 -28.06 11.73
N GLU A 259 3.86 -29.29 11.59
CA GLU A 259 4.05 -30.15 10.40
C GLU A 259 3.33 -29.60 9.15
N GLU A 260 2.18 -28.93 9.31
CA GLU A 260 1.48 -28.21 8.23
C GLU A 260 2.35 -27.07 7.68
N ILE A 261 2.82 -26.17 8.56
CA ILE A 261 3.66 -25.03 8.18
C ILE A 261 4.95 -25.51 7.52
N GLY A 262 5.58 -26.56 8.06
CA GLY A 262 6.76 -27.18 7.47
C GLY A 262 6.52 -27.68 6.03
N ARG A 263 5.36 -28.26 5.75
CA ARG A 263 4.98 -28.72 4.40
C ARG A 263 4.72 -27.56 3.45
N ASP A 264 4.07 -26.50 3.91
CA ASP A 264 3.77 -25.32 3.08
C ASP A 264 5.02 -24.54 2.69
N VAL A 265 6.00 -24.45 3.59
CA VAL A 265 7.33 -23.89 3.30
C VAL A 265 8.04 -24.67 2.19
N VAL A 266 7.99 -26.01 2.25
CA VAL A 266 8.57 -26.89 1.20
C VAL A 266 7.82 -26.72 -0.13
N ARG A 267 6.49 -26.63 -0.09
CA ARG A 267 5.66 -26.47 -1.29
C ARG A 267 5.87 -25.13 -1.98
N ALA A 268 5.91 -24.04 -1.21
CA ALA A 268 6.24 -22.71 -1.70
C ALA A 268 7.61 -22.69 -2.37
N ARG A 269 8.60 -23.38 -1.78
CA ARG A 269 9.94 -23.51 -2.39
C ARG A 269 9.90 -24.20 -3.76
N ASN A 270 9.14 -25.29 -3.90
CA ASN A 270 9.09 -26.04 -5.16
C ASN A 270 8.36 -25.28 -6.30
N LEU A 271 7.45 -24.36 -5.97
CA LEU A 271 6.74 -23.53 -6.95
C LEU A 271 7.58 -22.36 -7.50
N TRP A 272 8.65 -21.98 -6.82
CA TRP A 272 9.53 -20.87 -7.24
C TRP A 272 10.77 -21.32 -8.04
N TYR A 273 11.08 -22.63 -8.04
CA TYR A 273 12.25 -23.20 -8.72
C TYR A 273 11.88 -24.23 -9.81
N GLY A 274 10.60 -24.37 -10.16
CA GLY A 274 10.11 -25.18 -11.28
C GLY A 274 9.41 -24.30 -12.30
#